data_AF-A0A2E8K0V7-F1
#
_entry.id   AF-A0A2E8K0V7-F1
#
_cell.length_a   1.000
_cell.length_b   1.000
_cell.length_c   1.000
_cell.angle_alpha   90.00
_cell.angle_beta   90.00
_cell.angle_gamma   90.00
#
_symmetry.space_group_name_H-M   'P 1'
#
loop_
_entity.id
_entity.type
_entity.pdbx_description
1 polymer ?
#
loop_
_entity_poly.entity_id
_entity_poly.type
_entity_poly.pdbx_seq_one_letter_code
_entity_poly.pdbx_strand_id
1 'polypeptide(L)'
;MNRLCCCLVLALIAPIVSAQDRVRYDDRVVVRTKLDNLRELRTMLALGGELWSESMGVGTVDFMIPDDRVTALERVGIDFEILVPDVQSVLDDELARLEAAEGGIAGGGFFTEFQERENLIDFYDALESARPDLVSSRVIGTSTQGRSISAYTI
;
A
#
# COMPACT_ATOMS: atom_id res chain seq x y z
N MET A 1 39.53 23.04 46.73
CA MET A 1 39.19 23.89 45.57
C MET A 1 39.17 23.01 44.33
N ASN A 2 38.01 22.86 43.69
CA ASN A 2 37.79 22.71 42.24
C ASN A 2 38.46 21.50 41.52
N ARG A 3 37.77 20.61 40.78
CA ARG A 3 36.47 20.70 40.07
C ARG A 3 35.86 19.31 39.86
N LEU A 4 34.53 19.26 39.96
CA LEU A 4 33.67 18.19 39.44
C LEU A 4 33.96 17.97 37.95
N CYS A 5 34.16 16.72 37.54
CA CYS A 5 34.07 16.29 36.15
C CYS A 5 32.77 15.50 35.99
N CYS A 6 31.78 16.13 35.36
CA CYS A 6 30.45 15.60 35.11
C CYS A 6 30.53 14.74 33.84
N CYS A 7 30.42 13.41 33.96
CA CYS A 7 30.29 12.52 32.80
C CYS A 7 28.88 12.67 32.21
N LEU A 8 28.77 13.43 31.12
CA LEU A 8 27.56 13.53 30.32
C LEU A 8 27.42 12.23 29.50
N VAL A 9 26.57 11.31 29.96
CA VAL A 9 26.19 10.12 29.18
C VAL A 9 25.12 10.56 28.18
N LEU A 10 25.50 10.66 26.91
CA LEU A 10 24.57 10.87 25.80
C LEU A 10 23.88 9.53 25.52
N ALA A 11 22.64 9.36 25.99
CA ALA A 11 21.82 8.19 25.66
C ALA A 11 21.35 8.31 24.20
N LEU A 12 21.89 7.46 23.32
CA LEU A 12 21.42 7.31 21.95
C LEU A 12 20.04 6.64 21.99
N ILE A 13 18.97 7.43 21.89
CA ILE A 13 17.62 6.89 21.71
C ILE A 13 17.52 6.52 20.22
N ALA A 14 17.81 5.26 19.90
CA ALA A 14 17.52 4.72 18.58
C ALA A 14 15.98 4.66 18.41
N PRO A 15 15.43 5.17 17.31
CA PRO A 15 14.01 4.97 17.02
C PRO A 15 13.78 3.47 16.83
N ILE A 16 12.90 2.90 17.65
CA ILE A 16 12.33 1.58 17.41
C ILE A 16 11.51 1.73 16.13
N VAL A 17 12.10 1.35 14.99
CA VAL A 17 11.32 1.07 13.79
C VAL A 17 10.45 -0.12 14.16
N SER A 18 9.19 0.16 14.49
CA SER A 18 8.19 -0.89 14.59
C SER A 18 8.03 -1.44 13.18
N ALA A 19 8.59 -2.62 12.92
CA ALA A 19 8.13 -3.44 11.81
C ALA A 19 6.61 -3.59 12.05
N GLN A 20 5.79 -2.94 11.22
CA GLN A 20 4.36 -3.23 11.26
C GLN A 20 4.22 -4.68 10.85
N ASP A 21 3.55 -5.48 11.68
CA ASP A 21 3.22 -6.86 11.32
C ASP A 21 2.51 -6.83 9.98
N ARG A 22 3.09 -7.52 8.99
CA ARG A 22 2.52 -7.64 7.65
C ARG A 22 1.14 -8.27 7.78
N VAL A 23 0.10 -7.57 7.31
CA VAL A 23 -1.26 -8.11 7.29
C VAL A 23 -1.33 -9.20 6.24
N ARG A 24 -1.91 -10.34 6.60
CA ARG A 24 -2.21 -11.44 5.68
C ARG A 24 -3.65 -11.37 5.18
N TYR A 25 -3.86 -11.85 3.96
CA TYR A 25 -5.12 -11.91 3.22
C TYR A 25 -5.41 -13.32 2.70
N ASP A 26 -4.91 -14.35 3.41
CA ASP A 26 -5.01 -15.77 3.01
C ASP A 26 -6.45 -16.25 2.76
N ASP A 27 -7.43 -15.57 3.34
CA ASP A 27 -8.86 -15.88 3.25
C ASP A 27 -9.60 -14.97 2.27
N ARG A 28 -8.91 -14.21 1.41
CA ARG A 28 -9.54 -13.20 0.56
C ARG A 28 -9.53 -13.53 -0.92
N VAL A 29 -10.66 -13.21 -1.54
CA VAL A 29 -10.87 -13.27 -2.98
C VAL A 29 -11.42 -11.95 -3.48
N VAL A 30 -11.13 -11.61 -4.74
CA VAL A 30 -11.76 -10.48 -5.43
C VAL A 30 -12.77 -11.03 -6.43
N VAL A 31 -14.01 -10.56 -6.31
CA VAL A 31 -15.11 -10.89 -7.20
C VAL A 31 -15.59 -9.65 -7.94
N ARG A 32 -15.88 -9.82 -9.23
CA ARG A 32 -16.68 -8.88 -10.01
C ARG A 32 -18.12 -9.30 -9.92
N THR A 33 -18.96 -8.45 -9.35
CA THR A 33 -20.40 -8.70 -9.23
C THR A 33 -21.19 -7.87 -10.21
N LYS A 34 -22.33 -8.40 -10.66
CA LYS A 34 -23.35 -7.63 -11.35
C LYS A 34 -24.56 -7.49 -10.42
N LEU A 35 -24.70 -6.29 -9.87
CA LEU A 35 -25.77 -5.96 -8.93
C LEU A 35 -26.90 -5.30 -9.69
N ASP A 36 -28.12 -5.82 -9.57
CA ASP A 36 -29.30 -5.30 -10.27
C ASP A 36 -30.13 -4.34 -9.39
N ASN A 37 -29.92 -4.38 -8.06
CA ASN A 37 -30.69 -3.57 -7.13
C ASN A 37 -29.97 -3.30 -5.80
N LEU A 38 -30.52 -2.36 -5.02
CA LEU A 38 -29.96 -1.98 -3.72
C LEU A 38 -29.97 -3.10 -2.67
N ARG A 39 -30.83 -4.11 -2.80
CA ARG A 39 -30.85 -5.25 -1.87
C ARG A 39 -29.57 -6.07 -2.05
N GLU A 40 -29.16 -6.32 -3.29
CA GLU A 40 -27.93 -7.07 -3.59
C GLU A 40 -26.68 -6.30 -3.15
N LEU A 41 -26.64 -4.99 -3.37
CA LEU A 41 -25.56 -4.15 -2.84
C LEU A 41 -25.48 -4.26 -1.30
N ARG A 42 -26.61 -4.20 -0.60
CA ARG A 42 -26.64 -4.38 0.86
C ARG A 42 -26.19 -5.78 1.27
N THR A 43 -26.52 -6.81 0.49
CA THR A 43 -26.02 -8.17 0.71
C THR A 43 -24.50 -8.21 0.58
N MET A 44 -23.91 -7.59 -0.45
CA MET A 44 -22.45 -7.53 -0.62
C MET A 44 -21.77 -6.91 0.59
N LEU A 45 -22.28 -5.76 1.06
CA LEU A 45 -21.75 -5.10 2.25
C LEU A 45 -21.91 -5.95 3.52
N ALA A 46 -23.04 -6.64 3.67
CA ALA A 46 -23.29 -7.53 4.81
C ALA A 46 -22.42 -8.79 4.81
N LEU A 47 -21.93 -9.22 3.64
CA LEU A 47 -20.96 -10.32 3.50
C LEU A 47 -19.53 -9.88 3.80
N GLY A 48 -19.30 -8.63 4.21
CA GLY A 48 -17.97 -8.08 4.44
C GLY A 48 -17.27 -7.63 3.16
N GLY A 49 -18.03 -7.30 2.11
CA GLY A 49 -17.49 -6.78 0.86
C GLY A 49 -16.79 -5.44 1.04
N GLU A 50 -15.51 -5.42 0.72
CA GLU A 50 -14.69 -4.23 0.62
C GLU A 50 -14.68 -3.76 -0.84
N LEU A 51 -15.12 -2.52 -1.09
CA LEU A 51 -15.25 -1.97 -2.43
C LEU A 51 -13.88 -1.72 -3.08
N TRP A 52 -13.68 -2.25 -4.27
CA TRP A 52 -12.45 -2.05 -5.06
C TRP A 52 -12.67 -1.22 -6.33
N SER A 53 -13.92 -0.94 -6.70
CA SER A 53 -14.27 -0.01 -7.78
C SER A 53 -14.33 1.45 -7.31
N GLU A 54 -14.19 2.39 -8.25
CA GLU A 54 -14.26 3.84 -7.99
C GLU A 54 -15.59 4.29 -7.36
N SER A 55 -16.69 3.63 -7.73
CA SER A 55 -18.03 3.98 -7.26
C SER A 55 -18.80 2.79 -6.74
N MET A 56 -19.64 3.04 -5.72
CA MET A 56 -20.53 2.07 -5.12
C MET A 56 -21.94 2.27 -5.67
N GLY A 57 -22.55 1.23 -6.22
CA GLY A 57 -23.88 1.33 -6.81
C GLY A 57 -24.41 0.02 -7.40
N VAL A 58 -25.49 0.17 -8.15
CA VAL A 58 -26.04 -0.88 -9.02
C VAL A 58 -25.21 -0.91 -10.32
N GLY A 59 -25.02 -2.09 -10.89
CA GLY A 59 -24.17 -2.32 -12.05
C GLY A 59 -23.02 -3.27 -11.74
N THR A 60 -21.95 -3.16 -12.53
CA THR A 60 -20.75 -3.98 -12.35
C THR A 60 -19.85 -3.34 -11.31
N VAL A 61 -19.59 -4.07 -10.22
CA VAL A 61 -18.80 -3.59 -9.09
C VAL A 61 -17.89 -4.70 -8.58
N ASP A 62 -16.63 -4.35 -8.33
CA ASP A 62 -15.61 -5.26 -7.82
C ASP A 62 -15.51 -5.14 -6.30
N PHE A 63 -15.51 -6.29 -5.62
CA PHE A 63 -15.41 -6.40 -4.17
C PHE A 63 -14.34 -7.42 -3.79
N MET A 64 -13.57 -7.12 -2.73
CA MET A 64 -12.86 -8.13 -1.98
C MET A 64 -13.76 -8.68 -0.86
N ILE A 65 -13.86 -10.00 -0.76
CA ILE A 65 -14.67 -10.70 0.25
C ILE A 65 -13.88 -11.84 0.88
N PRO A 66 -14.30 -12.35 2.06
CA PRO A 66 -13.80 -13.63 2.55
C PRO A 66 -14.21 -14.78 1.62
N ASP A 67 -13.30 -15.72 1.41
CA ASP A 67 -13.48 -16.89 0.52
C ASP A 67 -14.68 -17.77 0.93
N ASP A 68 -14.90 -17.93 2.23
CA ASP A 68 -16.02 -18.68 2.81
C ASP A 68 -17.40 -18.06 2.49
N ARG A 69 -17.43 -16.83 1.97
CA ARG A 69 -18.65 -16.12 1.54
C ARG A 69 -18.97 -16.28 0.07
N VAL A 70 -18.09 -16.86 -0.74
CA VAL A 70 -18.37 -17.11 -2.17
C VAL A 70 -19.62 -17.99 -2.34
N THR A 71 -19.74 -19.08 -1.57
CA THR A 71 -20.94 -19.93 -1.60
C THR A 71 -22.21 -19.19 -1.15
N ALA A 72 -22.09 -18.13 -0.34
CA ALA A 72 -23.24 -17.31 0.03
C ALA A 72 -23.73 -16.46 -1.16
N LEU A 73 -22.82 -15.98 -2.02
CA LEU A 73 -23.20 -15.27 -3.25
C LEU A 73 -24.00 -16.17 -4.19
N GLU A 74 -23.53 -17.41 -4.39
CA GLU A 74 -24.21 -18.42 -5.20
C GLU A 74 -25.64 -18.67 -4.70
N ARG A 75 -25.82 -18.77 -3.38
CA ARG A 75 -27.14 -19.02 -2.76
C ARG A 75 -28.09 -17.84 -2.87
N VAL A 76 -27.58 -16.61 -2.83
CA VAL A 76 -28.40 -15.40 -2.97
C VAL A 76 -28.77 -15.14 -4.44
N GLY A 77 -28.07 -15.76 -5.38
CA GLY A 77 -28.30 -15.62 -6.82
C GLY A 77 -27.79 -14.29 -7.36
N ILE A 78 -26.70 -13.77 -6.79
CA ILE A 78 -25.98 -12.63 -7.37
C ILE A 78 -25.06 -13.16 -8.45
N ASP A 79 -25.12 -12.59 -9.65
CA ASP A 79 -24.19 -12.92 -10.73
C ASP A 79 -22.79 -12.40 -10.39
N PHE A 80 -21.77 -13.27 -10.46
CA PHE A 80 -20.39 -12.88 -10.22
C PHE A 80 -19.37 -13.68 -11.03
N GLU A 81 -18.18 -13.11 -11.14
CA GLU A 81 -16.95 -13.72 -11.66
C GLU A 81 -15.84 -13.55 -10.61
N ILE A 82 -15.02 -14.59 -10.39
CA ILE A 82 -13.84 -14.48 -9.54
C ILE A 82 -12.70 -13.87 -10.36
N LEU A 83 -12.24 -12.68 -9.99
CA LEU A 83 -11.11 -12.00 -10.64
C LEU A 83 -9.77 -12.43 -10.03
N VAL A 84 -9.72 -12.52 -8.69
CA VAL A 84 -8.53 -12.94 -7.95
C VAL A 84 -8.96 -14.03 -6.96
N PRO A 85 -8.61 -15.30 -7.21
CA PRO A 85 -9.02 -16.42 -6.37
C PRO A 85 -8.23 -16.54 -5.07
N ASP A 86 -7.08 -15.89 -4.97
CA ASP A 86 -6.25 -15.83 -3.77
C ASP A 86 -5.47 -14.51 -3.81
N VAL A 87 -5.90 -13.54 -2.99
CA VAL A 87 -5.24 -12.23 -2.90
C VAL A 87 -3.84 -12.37 -2.31
N GLN A 88 -3.64 -13.30 -1.38
CA GLN A 88 -2.37 -13.45 -0.71
C GLN A 88 -1.30 -14.04 -1.63
N SER A 89 -1.66 -14.98 -2.51
CA SER A 89 -0.72 -15.49 -3.53
C SER A 89 -0.20 -14.37 -4.43
N VAL A 90 -1.05 -13.41 -4.81
CA VAL A 90 -0.62 -12.25 -5.62
C VAL A 90 0.36 -11.36 -4.87
N LEU A 91 0.12 -11.14 -3.57
CA LEU A 91 1.02 -10.36 -2.71
C LEU A 91 2.35 -11.09 -2.46
N ASP A 92 2.31 -12.41 -2.28
CA ASP A 92 3.50 -13.23 -2.06
C ASP A 92 4.36 -13.29 -3.32
N ASP A 93 3.76 -13.39 -4.51
CA ASP A 93 4.46 -13.31 -5.80
C ASP A 93 5.13 -11.95 -6.01
N GLU A 94 4.43 -10.86 -5.69
CA GLU A 94 4.96 -9.50 -5.76
C GLU A 94 6.14 -9.32 -4.81
N LEU A 95 5.97 -9.71 -3.55
CA LEU A 95 7.03 -9.63 -2.56
C LEU A 95 8.25 -10.45 -2.96
N ALA A 96 8.05 -11.68 -3.46
CA ALA A 96 9.15 -12.52 -3.92
C ALA A 96 9.91 -11.87 -5.10
N ARG A 97 9.21 -11.20 -6.04
CA ARG A 97 9.86 -10.43 -7.11
C ARG A 97 10.69 -9.25 -6.54
N LEU A 98 10.14 -8.51 -5.59
CA LEU A 98 10.82 -7.38 -4.96
C LEU A 98 12.00 -7.80 -4.08
N GLU A 99 11.93 -8.96 -3.42
CA GLU A 99 13.03 -9.48 -2.57
C GLU A 99 14.14 -10.10 -3.42
N ALA A 100 13.80 -10.80 -4.52
CA ALA A 100 14.77 -11.29 -5.50
C ALA A 100 15.53 -10.17 -6.21
N ALA A 101 15.05 -8.93 -6.10
CA ALA A 101 15.66 -7.71 -6.60
C ALA A 101 16.92 -7.24 -5.84
N GLU A 102 17.28 -7.87 -4.71
CA GLU A 102 18.36 -7.51 -3.76
C GLU A 102 18.85 -6.04 -3.85
N GLY A 103 18.26 -5.15 -3.04
CA GLY A 103 18.70 -3.75 -2.92
C GLY A 103 18.03 -2.78 -3.88
N GLY A 104 16.79 -3.06 -4.29
CA GLY A 104 16.03 -2.21 -5.20
C GLY A 104 16.54 -2.25 -6.64
N ILE A 105 16.97 -3.39 -7.16
CA ILE A 105 17.41 -3.53 -8.56
C ILE A 105 17.08 -4.93 -9.11
N ALA A 106 15.80 -5.22 -9.36
CA ALA A 106 15.35 -6.45 -10.04
C ALA A 106 15.52 -6.33 -11.56
N GLY A 107 16.72 -6.03 -12.07
CA GLY A 107 17.03 -6.12 -13.51
C GLY A 107 16.19 -5.29 -14.49
N GLY A 108 15.18 -4.56 -14.02
CA GLY A 108 14.39 -3.55 -14.71
C GLY A 108 14.83 -2.15 -14.26
N GLY A 109 14.44 -1.13 -15.02
CA GLY A 109 14.73 0.26 -14.66
C GLY A 109 13.95 0.70 -13.41
N PHE A 110 14.41 1.76 -12.75
CA PHE A 110 13.71 2.40 -11.62
C PHE A 110 12.21 2.62 -11.85
N PHE A 111 11.81 2.85 -13.10
CA PHE A 111 10.42 3.10 -13.52
C PHE A 111 9.62 1.86 -13.92
N THR A 112 10.20 0.66 -13.86
CA THR A 112 9.52 -0.59 -14.23
C THR A 112 9.15 -1.45 -13.03
N GLU A 113 9.48 -1.01 -11.82
CA GLU A 113 9.23 -1.75 -10.57
C GLU A 113 8.74 -0.81 -9.47
N PHE A 114 8.06 -1.37 -8.47
CA PHE A 114 7.67 -0.62 -7.27
C PHE A 114 8.89 -0.23 -6.45
N GLN A 115 8.82 0.95 -5.82
CA GLN A 115 9.91 1.53 -5.06
C GLN A 115 9.47 1.83 -3.63
N GLU A 116 10.38 1.60 -2.69
CA GLU A 116 10.23 2.14 -1.36
C GLU A 116 10.22 3.68 -1.41
N ARG A 117 9.54 4.28 -0.43
CA ARG A 117 9.36 5.73 -0.37
C ARG A 117 10.71 6.45 -0.30
N GLU A 118 11.66 5.90 0.43
CA GLU A 118 13.00 6.42 0.62
C GLU A 118 13.74 6.48 -0.73
N ASN A 119 13.69 5.40 -1.52
CA ASN A 119 14.27 5.36 -2.86
C ASN A 119 13.63 6.39 -3.81
N LEU A 120 12.32 6.63 -3.70
CA LEU A 120 11.63 7.67 -4.48
C LEU A 120 12.13 9.07 -4.14
N ILE A 121 12.32 9.36 -2.86
CA ILE A 121 12.83 10.67 -2.40
C ILE A 121 14.27 10.86 -2.87
N ASP A 122 15.13 9.87 -2.65
CA ASP A 122 16.54 9.91 -3.07
C ASP A 122 16.68 10.14 -4.58
N PHE A 123 15.80 9.54 -5.38
CA PHE A 123 15.76 9.76 -6.83
C PHE A 123 15.50 11.22 -7.20
N TYR A 124 14.50 11.86 -6.58
CA TYR A 124 14.17 13.25 -6.91
C TYR A 124 15.17 14.24 -6.33
N ASP A 125 15.76 13.96 -5.16
CA ASP A 125 16.82 14.78 -4.58
C ASP A 125 18.09 14.73 -5.46
N ALA A 126 18.41 13.56 -6.02
CA ALA A 126 19.47 13.42 -7.02
C ALA A 126 19.15 14.19 -8.31
N LEU A 127 17.89 14.21 -8.74
CA LEU A 127 17.46 14.95 -9.93
C LEU A 127 17.56 16.47 -9.75
N GLU A 128 17.13 17.00 -8.60
CA GLU A 128 17.31 18.41 -8.23
C GLU A 128 18.80 18.77 -8.13
N SER A 129 19.62 17.92 -7.53
CA SER A 129 21.07 18.13 -7.45
C SER A 129 21.73 18.17 -8.83
N ALA A 130 21.29 17.30 -9.74
CA ALA A 130 21.84 17.22 -11.09
C ALA A 130 21.37 18.37 -11.99
N ARG A 131 20.11 18.84 -11.83
CA ARG A 131 19.47 19.86 -12.66
C ARG A 131 18.72 20.90 -11.82
N PRO A 132 19.42 21.71 -11.00
CA PRO A 132 18.79 22.72 -10.15
C PRO A 132 18.20 23.89 -10.96
N ASP A 133 18.54 23.99 -12.25
CA ASP A 133 17.95 24.93 -13.21
C ASP A 133 16.55 24.53 -13.65
N LEU A 134 16.18 23.25 -13.52
CA LEU A 134 14.90 22.70 -13.96
C LEU A 134 14.04 22.20 -12.81
N VAL A 135 14.63 21.57 -11.80
CA VAL A 135 13.87 20.91 -10.73
C VAL A 135 14.18 21.61 -9.41
N SER A 136 13.12 21.89 -8.65
CA SER A 136 13.23 22.39 -7.27
C SER A 136 12.26 21.65 -6.35
N SER A 137 12.67 21.38 -5.11
CA SER A 137 11.84 20.76 -4.10
C SER A 137 11.45 21.72 -2.97
N ARG A 138 10.30 21.45 -2.36
CA ARG A 138 9.90 22.09 -1.10
C ARG A 138 9.00 21.18 -0.29
N VAL A 139 9.06 21.32 1.03
CA VAL A 139 8.11 20.65 1.94
C VAL A 139 6.80 21.44 1.94
N ILE A 140 5.69 20.75 1.65
CA ILE A 140 4.35 21.36 1.58
C ILE A 140 3.47 21.03 2.79
N GLY A 141 3.95 20.15 3.66
CA GLY A 141 3.26 19.76 4.87
C GLY A 141 3.85 18.50 5.47
N THR A 142 3.11 17.97 6.44
CA THR A 142 3.49 16.77 7.19
C THR A 142 2.32 15.81 7.19
N SER A 143 2.59 14.52 6.99
CA SER A 143 1.58 13.47 7.08
C SER A 143 1.09 13.29 8.52
N THR A 144 0.00 12.54 8.68
CA THR A 144 -0.53 12.18 10.01
C THR A 144 0.45 11.38 10.87
N GLN A 145 1.45 10.75 10.24
CA GLN A 145 2.54 10.01 10.91
C GLN A 145 3.80 10.87 11.13
N GLY A 146 3.73 12.18 10.91
CA GLY A 146 4.87 13.08 11.11
C GLY A 146 5.89 13.10 9.97
N ARG A 147 5.60 12.51 8.81
CA ARG A 147 6.55 12.44 7.68
C ARG A 147 6.39 13.66 6.77
N SER A 148 7.50 14.25 6.32
CA SER A 148 7.48 15.37 5.37
C SER A 148 6.82 14.98 4.05
N ILE A 149 5.99 15.87 3.52
CA ILE A 149 5.41 15.77 2.18
C ILE A 149 6.17 16.74 1.28
N SER A 150 6.95 16.20 0.35
CA SER A 150 7.71 16.98 -0.62
C SER A 150 6.90 17.20 -1.89
N ALA A 151 6.99 18.40 -2.46
CA ALA A 151 6.55 18.69 -3.82
C ALA A 151 7.76 19.09 -4.66
N TYR A 152 7.81 18.60 -5.88
CA TYR A 152 8.81 18.92 -6.88
C TYR A 152 8.18 19.76 -8.00
N THR A 153 8.85 20.84 -8.40
CA THR A 153 8.43 21.73 -9.49
C THR A 153 9.42 21.60 -10.65
N ILE A 154 8.90 21.56 -11.89
CA ILE A 154 9.66 21.43 -13.15
C ILE A 154 9.27 22.59 -14.08
#